data_AF-A0A318KGR7-F1
#
_entry.id   AF-A0A318KGR7-F1
#
_cell.length_a   1.000
_cell.length_b   1.000
_cell.length_c   1.000
_cell.angle_alpha   90.00
_cell.angle_beta   90.00
_cell.angle_gamma   90.00
#
_symmetry.space_group_name_H-M   'P 1'
#
loop_
_entity.id
_entity.type
_entity.pdbx_description
1 polymer ?
#
loop_
_entity_poly.entity_id
_entity_poly.type
_entity_poly.pdbx_seq_one_letter_code
_entity_poly.pdbx_strand_id
1 'polypeptide(L)'
;MRINPAYKKIIEETMERYGIQDHRLEMGGKHAHLLFSHDGRSHKVTIPGSPSDSQRGLKNFACDLRRRIVGMNVNAASDMPAEEILPDADLLEKIQLRLAENPPQHATERDFQALKLLDGRMRSAVAIGQDAHADNPAAWGVERLERLVWLGLAEGDGQGRYRKMGGTRQ
;
A
#
# COMPACT_ATOMS: atom_id res chain seq x y z
N MET A 1 -10.97 23.51 -24.01
CA MET A 1 -10.88 22.86 -22.69
C MET A 1 -9.42 22.43 -22.50
N ARG A 2 -8.64 23.06 -21.62
CA ARG A 2 -7.19 22.76 -21.51
C ARG A 2 -6.80 22.51 -20.04
N ILE A 3 -7.11 21.31 -19.56
CA ILE A 3 -6.38 20.75 -18.41
C ILE A 3 -4.93 20.60 -18.86
N ASN A 4 -3.98 20.87 -17.98
CA ASN A 4 -2.57 20.67 -18.31
C ASN A 4 -2.35 19.22 -18.77
N PRO A 5 -1.72 18.98 -19.94
CA PRO A 5 -1.48 17.64 -20.46
C PRO A 5 -0.80 16.70 -19.47
N ALA A 6 0.04 17.24 -18.57
CA ALA A 6 0.70 16.46 -17.53
C ALA A 6 -0.29 15.87 -16.50
N TYR A 7 -1.30 16.62 -16.07
CA TYR A 7 -2.35 16.08 -15.19
C TYR A 7 -3.20 15.06 -15.93
N LYS A 8 -3.52 15.30 -17.21
CA LYS A 8 -4.28 14.36 -18.03
C LYS A 8 -3.56 13.01 -18.15
N LYS A 9 -2.25 13.04 -18.46
CA LYS A 9 -1.42 11.84 -18.55
C LYS A 9 -1.39 11.05 -17.23
N ILE A 10 -1.22 11.74 -16.09
CA ILE A 10 -1.24 11.09 -14.76
C ILE A 10 -2.59 10.41 -14.51
N ILE A 11 -3.70 11.06 -14.87
CA ILE A 11 -5.04 10.50 -14.71
C ILE A 11 -5.18 9.24 -15.55
N GLU A 12 -4.86 9.30 -16.84
CA GLU A 12 -4.96 8.16 -17.76
C GLU A 12 -4.11 6.97 -17.29
N GLU A 13 -2.82 7.19 -17.00
CA GLU A 13 -1.91 6.14 -16.50
C GLU A 13 -2.39 5.54 -15.18
N THR A 14 -2.98 6.36 -14.30
CA THR A 14 -3.48 5.89 -13.01
C THR A 14 -4.77 5.10 -13.21
N MET A 15 -5.73 5.59 -14.00
CA MET A 15 -6.98 4.89 -14.25
C MET A 15 -6.76 3.56 -14.97
N GLU A 16 -5.88 3.52 -15.96
CA GLU A 16 -5.48 2.29 -16.65
C GLU A 16 -4.84 1.28 -15.69
N ARG A 17 -3.89 1.74 -14.85
CA ARG A 17 -3.22 0.89 -13.86
C ARG A 17 -4.18 0.24 -12.87
N TYR A 18 -5.25 0.93 -12.47
CA TYR A 18 -6.24 0.43 -11.52
C TYR A 18 -7.51 -0.14 -12.19
N GLY A 19 -7.52 -0.28 -13.52
CA GLY A 19 -8.65 -0.85 -14.27
C GLY A 19 -9.94 -0.03 -14.23
N ILE A 20 -9.85 1.28 -13.98
CA ILE A 20 -11.02 2.17 -13.84
C ILE A 20 -11.43 2.69 -15.22
N GLN A 21 -12.45 2.05 -15.80
CA GLN A 21 -12.96 2.40 -17.13
C GLN A 21 -13.98 3.55 -17.09
N ASP A 22 -14.76 3.65 -16.01
CA ASP A 22 -15.78 4.69 -15.85
C ASP A 22 -15.23 5.91 -15.11
N HIS A 23 -14.56 6.80 -15.85
CA HIS A 23 -14.11 8.09 -15.36
C HIS A 23 -14.48 9.23 -16.31
N ARG A 24 -14.84 10.38 -15.75
CA ARG A 24 -15.24 11.58 -16.49
C ARG A 24 -14.67 12.85 -15.85
N LEU A 25 -14.51 13.89 -16.67
CA LEU A 25 -14.04 15.20 -16.22
C LEU A 25 -15.19 16.20 -16.25
N GLU A 26 -15.47 16.84 -15.12
CA GLU A 26 -16.52 17.84 -14.95
C GLU A 26 -15.92 19.18 -14.52
N MET A 27 -16.42 20.29 -15.05
CA MET A 27 -15.94 21.62 -14.65
C MET A 27 -16.74 22.13 -13.45
N GLY A 28 -16.06 22.34 -12.32
CA GLY A 28 -16.63 23.02 -11.16
C GLY A 28 -16.10 24.44 -11.05
N GLY A 29 -16.76 25.38 -11.70
CA GLY A 29 -16.45 26.83 -11.64
C GLY A 29 -14.97 27.15 -11.90
N LYS A 30 -14.16 27.19 -10.83
CA LYS A 30 -12.73 27.54 -10.85
C LYS A 30 -11.79 26.35 -11.14
N HIS A 31 -12.22 25.11 -10.90
CA HIS A 31 -11.36 23.91 -11.03
C HIS A 31 -12.07 22.78 -11.78
N ALA A 32 -11.31 22.00 -12.54
CA ALA A 32 -11.83 20.75 -13.11
C ALA A 32 -11.92 19.70 -12.00
N HIS A 33 -12.88 18.78 -12.10
CA HIS A 33 -13.05 17.65 -11.21
C HIS A 33 -12.99 16.37 -12.03
N LEU A 34 -12.24 15.40 -11.55
CA LEU A 34 -12.27 14.02 -12.02
C LEU A 34 -13.29 13.26 -11.19
N LEU A 35 -14.30 12.71 -11.86
CA LEU A 35 -15.23 11.77 -11.27
C LEU A 35 -14.92 10.37 -11.78
N PHE A 36 -14.90 9.39 -10.91
CA PHE A 36 -14.72 7.99 -11.31
C PHE A 36 -15.38 7.05 -10.31
N SER A 37 -15.73 5.86 -10.76
CA SER A 37 -16.27 4.80 -9.91
C SER A 37 -15.23 3.71 -9.70
N HIS A 38 -14.95 3.35 -8.46
CA HIS A 38 -14.05 2.26 -8.10
C HIS A 38 -14.58 1.53 -6.87
N ASP A 39 -14.55 0.19 -6.88
CA ASP A 39 -15.03 -0.66 -5.78
C ASP A 39 -16.46 -0.29 -5.28
N GLY A 40 -17.37 -0.02 -6.22
CA GLY A 40 -18.76 0.35 -5.91
C GLY A 40 -18.95 1.76 -5.34
N ARG A 41 -17.89 2.57 -5.23
CA ARG A 41 -17.94 3.94 -4.71
C ARG A 41 -17.64 4.97 -5.81
N SER A 42 -18.40 6.05 -5.84
CA SER A 42 -18.13 7.19 -6.73
C SER A 42 -17.22 8.21 -6.04
N HIS A 43 -16.13 8.57 -6.69
CA HIS A 43 -15.12 9.50 -6.20
C HIS A 43 -15.13 10.78 -7.01
N LYS A 44 -14.91 11.92 -6.33
CA LYS A 44 -14.73 13.25 -6.95
C LYS A 44 -13.42 13.87 -6.48
N VAL A 45 -12.52 14.16 -7.42
CA VAL A 45 -11.17 14.70 -7.16
C VAL A 45 -11.00 16.02 -7.87
N THR A 46 -10.65 17.07 -7.13
CA THR A 46 -10.38 18.38 -7.70
C THR A 46 -9.00 18.41 -8.35
N ILE A 47 -8.94 18.83 -9.62
CA ILE A 47 -7.72 19.03 -10.39
C ILE A 47 -7.25 20.47 -10.17
N PRO A 48 -6.02 20.66 -9.66
CA PRO A 48 -5.46 22.00 -9.51
C PRO A 48 -5.41 22.75 -10.84
N GLY A 49 -5.96 23.98 -10.85
CA GLY A 49 -6.12 24.78 -12.07
C GLY A 49 -4.81 25.34 -12.65
N SER A 50 -3.76 25.43 -11.83
CA SER A 50 -2.42 25.83 -12.26
C SER A 50 -1.39 25.28 -11.29
N PRO A 51 -0.27 24.71 -11.78
CA PRO A 51 0.83 24.38 -10.90
C PRO A 51 1.55 25.68 -10.55
N SER A 52 1.35 26.18 -9.34
CA SER A 52 2.23 27.22 -8.79
C SER A 52 3.65 26.69 -8.53
N ASP A 53 3.86 25.37 -8.69
CA ASP A 53 5.14 24.69 -8.59
C ASP A 53 5.07 23.38 -9.42
N SER A 54 5.55 23.41 -10.67
CA SER A 54 5.22 22.44 -11.74
C SER A 54 5.47 20.98 -11.37
N GLN A 55 6.57 20.66 -10.69
CA GLN A 55 6.89 19.29 -10.33
C GLN A 55 6.24 18.83 -9.01
N ARG A 56 6.22 19.70 -7.99
CA ARG A 56 5.64 19.36 -6.68
C ARG A 56 4.13 19.20 -6.75
N GLY A 57 3.45 20.06 -7.50
CA GLY A 57 2.00 19.98 -7.71
C GLY A 57 1.58 18.68 -8.40
N LEU A 58 2.30 18.26 -9.45
CA LEU A 58 2.04 17.01 -10.16
C LEU A 58 2.25 15.78 -9.28
N LYS A 59 3.35 15.75 -8.52
CA LYS A 59 3.66 14.64 -7.61
C LYS A 59 2.62 14.53 -6.49
N ASN A 60 2.25 15.65 -5.89
CA ASN A 60 1.23 15.68 -4.83
C ASN A 60 -0.12 15.21 -5.35
N PHE A 61 -0.51 15.65 -6.55
CA PHE A 61 -1.75 15.19 -7.19
C PHE A 61 -1.73 13.70 -7.50
N ALA A 62 -0.63 13.16 -8.06
CA ALA A 62 -0.51 11.73 -8.31
C ALA A 62 -0.60 10.91 -7.00
N CYS A 63 0.05 11.38 -5.93
CA CYS A 63 -0.05 10.76 -4.61
C CYS A 63 -1.48 10.84 -4.04
N ASP A 64 -2.17 11.97 -4.17
CA ASP A 64 -3.56 12.11 -3.71
C ASP A 64 -4.53 11.23 -4.51
N LEU A 65 -4.40 11.21 -5.83
CA LEU A 65 -5.21 10.37 -6.70
C LEU A 65 -5.03 8.88 -6.38
N ARG A 66 -3.78 8.43 -6.22
CA ARG A 66 -3.49 7.08 -5.74
C ARG A 66 -4.06 6.83 -4.36
N ARG A 67 -3.93 7.76 -3.41
CA ARG A 67 -4.56 7.63 -2.10
C ARG A 67 -6.09 7.61 -2.15
N ARG A 68 -6.74 8.22 -3.12
CA ARG A 68 -8.20 8.15 -3.24
C ARG A 68 -8.66 6.83 -3.84
N ILE A 69 -7.87 6.28 -4.76
CA ILE A 69 -8.10 4.96 -5.36
C ILE A 69 -7.76 3.83 -4.36
N VAL A 70 -6.66 3.96 -3.62
CA VAL A 70 -6.13 2.93 -2.70
C VAL A 70 -6.59 3.14 -1.24
N GLY A 71 -6.87 4.38 -0.84
CA GLY A 71 -6.80 4.83 0.56
C GLY A 71 -8.02 5.61 1.08
N MET A 72 -9.20 5.45 0.48
CA MET A 72 -10.45 5.62 1.25
C MET A 72 -10.78 4.39 2.13
N ASN A 73 -9.77 3.54 2.38
CA ASN A 73 -9.76 2.47 3.37
C ASN A 73 -9.30 2.92 4.78
N VAL A 74 -9.05 4.22 5.01
CA VAL A 74 -8.58 4.72 6.32
C VAL A 74 -9.66 5.50 7.10
N ASN A 75 -10.76 5.95 6.48
CA ASN A 75 -11.80 6.78 7.13
C ASN A 75 -13.24 6.29 6.96
N ALA A 76 -13.45 5.06 6.49
CA ALA A 76 -14.66 4.29 6.78
C ALA A 76 -14.13 3.06 7.53
N ALA A 77 -14.31 2.85 8.84
CA ALA A 77 -15.57 2.96 9.57
C ALA A 77 -16.75 2.39 8.77
N SER A 78 -16.50 1.32 8.02
CA SER A 78 -17.51 0.32 7.68
C SER A 78 -17.20 -0.90 8.54
N ASP A 79 -18.03 -1.09 9.57
CA ASP A 79 -18.10 -2.19 10.53
C ASP A 79 -18.35 -3.57 9.87
N MET A 80 -17.46 -3.96 8.98
CA MET A 80 -17.26 -5.35 8.60
C MET A 80 -15.75 -5.52 8.58
N PRO A 81 -15.15 -6.34 9.48
CA PRO A 81 -13.73 -6.61 9.40
C PRO A 81 -13.50 -7.23 8.02
N ALA A 82 -12.71 -6.55 7.17
CA ALA A 82 -12.12 -7.21 6.01
C ALA A 82 -11.49 -8.48 6.58
N GLU A 83 -11.99 -9.63 6.15
CA GLU A 83 -11.57 -10.92 6.69
C GLU A 83 -10.05 -10.96 6.58
N GLU A 84 -9.39 -11.01 7.73
CA GLU A 84 -7.94 -10.90 7.77
C GLU A 84 -7.37 -12.12 7.04
N ILE A 85 -6.78 -11.89 5.88
CA ILE A 85 -6.19 -12.97 5.09
C ILE A 85 -4.85 -13.31 5.73
N LEU A 86 -4.78 -14.47 6.37
CA LEU A 86 -3.53 -15.04 6.87
C LEU A 86 -2.79 -15.77 5.74
N PRO A 87 -1.45 -15.88 5.82
CA PRO A 87 -0.72 -16.72 4.90
C PRO A 87 -1.10 -18.19 5.11
N ASP A 88 -0.94 -19.00 4.07
CA ASP A 88 -1.03 -20.45 4.16
C ASP A 88 -0.03 -20.99 5.20
N ALA A 89 -0.48 -21.91 6.07
CA ALA A 89 0.36 -22.49 7.12
C ALA A 89 1.55 -23.27 6.55
N ASP A 90 1.37 -23.98 5.43
CA ASP A 90 2.45 -24.74 4.78
C ASP A 90 3.51 -23.80 4.21
N LEU A 91 3.10 -22.63 3.71
CA LEU A 91 4.02 -21.59 3.25
C LEU A 91 4.84 -21.02 4.41
N LEU A 92 4.19 -20.75 5.54
CA LEU A 92 4.83 -20.26 6.75
C LEU A 92 5.87 -21.26 7.27
N GLU A 93 5.48 -22.51 7.45
CA GLU A 93 6.36 -23.58 7.93
C GLU A 93 7.55 -23.78 6.99
N LYS A 94 7.30 -23.82 5.67
CA LYS A 94 8.37 -23.96 4.67
C LYS A 94 9.39 -22.84 4.72
N ILE A 95 8.96 -21.60 4.94
CA ILE A 95 9.86 -20.45 5.06
C ILE A 95 10.63 -20.51 6.37
N GLN A 96 9.96 -20.80 7.49
CA GLN A 96 10.60 -20.94 8.80
C GLN A 96 11.69 -22.01 8.80
N LEU A 97 11.42 -23.18 8.23
CA LEU A 97 12.41 -24.25 8.05
C LEU A 97 13.61 -23.78 7.22
N ARG A 98 13.35 -23.12 6.08
CA ARG A 98 14.42 -22.61 5.21
C ARG A 98 15.30 -21.56 5.90
N LEU A 99 14.70 -20.70 6.73
CA LEU A 99 15.44 -19.70 7.50
C LEU A 99 16.20 -20.32 8.68
N ALA A 100 15.69 -21.39 9.30
CA ALA A 100 16.42 -22.14 10.32
C ALA A 100 17.66 -22.84 9.72
N GLU A 101 17.55 -23.39 8.51
CA GLU A 101 18.68 -23.98 7.77
C GLU A 101 19.69 -22.94 7.32
N ASN A 102 19.24 -21.73 6.94
CA ASN A 102 20.08 -20.65 6.46
C ASN A 102 19.73 -19.32 7.16
N PRO A 103 20.17 -19.12 8.42
CA PRO A 103 19.80 -17.96 9.21
C PRO A 103 20.29 -16.65 8.59
N PRO A 104 19.40 -15.64 8.45
CA PRO A 104 19.80 -14.34 7.92
C PRO A 104 20.74 -13.64 8.92
N GLN A 105 21.89 -13.18 8.43
CA GLN A 105 22.85 -12.40 9.24
C GLN A 105 22.56 -10.88 9.19
N HIS A 106 21.98 -10.41 8.09
CA HIS A 106 21.70 -8.99 7.84
C HIS A 106 20.36 -8.79 7.12
N ALA A 107 19.73 -7.66 7.39
CA ALA A 107 18.53 -7.21 6.68
C ALA A 107 18.88 -6.71 5.27
N THR A 108 18.05 -7.07 4.30
CA THR A 108 18.09 -6.59 2.92
C THR A 108 17.25 -5.31 2.77
N GLU A 109 17.38 -4.61 1.64
CA GLU A 109 16.52 -3.45 1.33
C GLU A 109 15.03 -3.78 1.35
N ARG A 110 14.66 -4.98 0.89
CA ARG A 110 13.27 -5.45 0.92
C ARG A 110 12.79 -5.75 2.34
N ASP A 111 13.69 -6.23 3.21
CA ASP A 111 13.37 -6.40 4.64
C ASP A 111 13.11 -5.02 5.27
N PHE A 112 13.94 -4.01 4.97
CA PHE A 112 13.70 -2.63 5.43
C PHE A 112 12.42 -2.01 4.85
N GLN A 113 12.03 -2.38 3.62
CA GLN A 113 10.75 -1.98 3.06
C GLN A 113 9.59 -2.55 3.90
N ALA A 114 9.61 -3.85 4.22
CA ALA A 114 8.61 -4.47 5.07
C ALA A 114 8.58 -3.84 6.48
N LEU A 115 9.75 -3.58 7.07
CA LEU A 115 9.87 -2.97 8.40
C LEU A 115 9.27 -1.55 8.49
N LYS A 116 9.26 -0.79 7.39
CA LYS A 116 8.63 0.53 7.32
C LYS A 116 7.10 0.46 7.31
N LEU A 117 6.53 -0.68 6.91
CA LEU A 117 5.09 -0.93 6.85
C LEU A 117 4.53 -1.51 8.16
N LEU A 118 5.41 -1.97 9.04
CA LEU A 118 5.06 -2.41 10.39
C LEU A 118 4.94 -1.22 11.35
N ASP A 119 4.01 -1.35 12.28
CA ASP A 119 3.85 -0.48 13.44
C ASP A 119 3.75 -1.32 14.73
N GLY A 120 3.27 -0.74 15.84
CA GLY A 120 3.12 -1.47 17.10
C GLY A 120 1.95 -2.47 17.15
N ARG A 121 1.15 -2.56 16.08
CA ARG A 121 -0.01 -3.47 15.99
C ARG A 121 0.38 -4.71 15.19
N MET A 122 -0.19 -5.85 15.56
CA MET A 122 -0.05 -7.08 14.78
C MET A 122 -0.78 -6.93 13.45
N ARG A 123 -0.10 -7.24 12.35
CA ARG A 123 -0.63 -7.23 10.99
C ARG A 123 -0.25 -8.50 10.25
N SER A 124 -1.19 -9.09 9.51
CA SER A 124 -0.91 -10.23 8.63
C SER A 124 0.22 -9.93 7.63
N ALA A 125 1.08 -10.92 7.39
CA ALA A 125 2.09 -10.92 6.34
C ALA A 125 1.51 -10.63 4.95
N VAL A 126 0.32 -11.15 4.65
CA VAL A 126 -0.34 -10.94 3.35
C VAL A 126 -0.66 -9.47 3.15
N ALA A 127 -1.20 -8.81 4.17
CA ALA A 127 -1.50 -7.39 4.14
C ALA A 127 -0.23 -6.54 3.94
N ILE A 128 0.87 -6.90 4.60
CA ILE A 128 2.16 -6.22 4.41
C ILE A 128 2.70 -6.41 2.98
N GLY A 129 2.56 -7.60 2.40
CA GLY A 129 2.92 -7.86 1.01
C GLY A 129 2.07 -7.09 0.00
N GLN A 130 0.78 -6.92 0.29
CA GLN A 130 -0.15 -6.13 -0.53
C GLN A 130 0.22 -4.63 -0.49
N ASP A 131 0.50 -4.10 0.70
CA ASP A 131 0.97 -2.72 0.89
C ASP A 131 2.33 -2.48 0.21
N ALA A 132 3.17 -3.50 0.14
CA ALA A 132 4.44 -3.45 -0.59
C ALA A 132 4.30 -3.60 -2.11
N HIS A 133 3.08 -3.87 -2.62
CA HIS A 133 2.79 -4.16 -4.02
C HIS A 133 3.62 -5.32 -4.58
N ALA A 134 3.80 -6.39 -3.80
CA ALA A 134 4.50 -7.57 -4.25
C ALA A 134 3.65 -8.42 -5.21
N ASP A 135 4.28 -9.03 -6.21
CA ASP A 135 3.61 -9.93 -7.17
C ASP A 135 2.95 -11.14 -6.47
N ASN A 136 3.59 -11.65 -5.41
CA ASN A 136 3.03 -12.65 -4.51
C ASN A 136 3.06 -12.12 -3.07
N PRO A 137 1.97 -11.46 -2.61
CA PRO A 137 1.93 -10.83 -1.29
C PRO A 137 2.20 -11.77 -0.12
N ALA A 138 1.65 -12.98 -0.15
CA ALA A 138 1.81 -13.94 0.94
C ALA A 138 3.27 -14.41 1.06
N ALA A 139 3.85 -14.89 -0.04
CA ALA A 139 5.22 -15.38 -0.03
C ALA A 139 6.23 -14.26 0.25
N TRP A 140 6.01 -13.08 -0.33
CA TRP A 140 6.87 -11.92 -0.08
C TRP A 140 6.78 -11.48 1.39
N GLY A 141 5.56 -11.32 1.92
CA GLY A 141 5.32 -10.87 3.28
C GLY A 141 5.93 -11.79 4.32
N VAL A 142 5.60 -13.09 4.25
CA VAL A 142 6.10 -14.10 5.20
C VAL A 142 7.63 -14.11 5.19
N GLU A 143 8.23 -14.17 4.00
CA GLU A 143 9.67 -14.21 3.85
C GLU A 143 10.36 -13.01 4.51
N ARG A 144 9.87 -11.80 4.25
CA ARG A 144 10.51 -10.60 4.80
C ARG A 144 10.30 -10.47 6.29
N LEU A 145 9.12 -10.83 6.78
CA LEU A 145 8.76 -10.66 8.18
C LEU A 145 9.41 -11.73 9.08
N GLU A 146 9.45 -12.99 8.65
CA GLU A 146 10.20 -14.04 9.35
C GLU A 146 11.70 -13.73 9.42
N ARG A 147 12.28 -13.15 8.36
CA ARG A 147 13.65 -12.65 8.39
C ARG A 147 13.84 -11.54 9.42
N LEU A 148 12.89 -10.61 9.52
CA LEU A 148 12.94 -9.53 10.51
C LEU A 148 12.76 -10.04 11.96
N VAL A 149 11.96 -11.08 12.17
CA VAL A 149 11.83 -11.77 13.46
C VAL A 149 13.15 -12.41 13.85
N TRP A 150 13.79 -13.16 12.94
CA TRP A 150 15.11 -13.73 13.15
C TRP A 150 16.18 -12.70 13.54
N LEU A 151 16.11 -11.51 12.93
CA LEU A 151 17.03 -10.40 13.20
C LEU A 151 16.66 -9.56 14.44
N GLY A 152 15.59 -9.91 15.16
CA GLY A 152 15.13 -9.18 16.35
C GLY A 152 14.55 -7.80 16.06
N LEU A 153 14.12 -7.54 14.82
CA LEU A 153 13.55 -6.25 14.38
C LEU A 153 12.03 -6.23 14.36
N ALA A 154 11.41 -7.41 14.40
CA ALA A 154 9.97 -7.61 14.46
C ALA A 154 9.64 -8.76 15.42
N GLU A 155 8.38 -8.85 15.79
CA GLU A 155 7.82 -9.95 16.59
C GLU A 155 6.67 -10.57 15.80
N GLY A 156 6.62 -11.91 15.76
CA GLY A 156 5.55 -12.67 15.12
C GLY A 156 4.70 -13.44 16.12
N ASP A 157 3.43 -13.71 15.79
CA ASP A 157 2.51 -14.51 16.61
C ASP A 157 2.52 -16.02 16.29
N GLY A 158 3.35 -16.44 15.33
CA GLY A 158 3.42 -17.82 14.84
C GLY A 158 2.28 -18.23 13.89
N GLN A 159 1.31 -17.35 13.63
CA GLN A 159 0.21 -17.56 12.69
C GLN A 159 0.35 -16.69 11.43
N GLY A 160 1.47 -15.97 11.30
CA GLY A 160 1.73 -15.09 10.19
C GLY A 160 1.26 -13.65 10.40
N ARG A 161 1.05 -13.20 11.65
CA ARG A 161 0.96 -11.78 11.99
C ARG A 161 2.24 -11.28 12.64
N TYR A 162 2.55 -10.02 12.36
CA TYR A 162 3.80 -9.40 12.80
C TYR A 162 3.57 -7.97 13.25
N ARG A 163 4.39 -7.54 14.21
CA ARG A 163 4.50 -6.14 14.62
C ARG A 163 5.95 -5.72 14.67
N LYS A 164 6.19 -4.42 14.58
CA LYS A 164 7.52 -3.84 14.77
C LYS A 164 7.93 -3.98 16.24
N MET A 165 9.14 -4.47 16.50
CA MET A 165 9.73 -4.36 17.82
C MET A 165 9.99 -2.88 18.10
N GLY A 166 9.27 -2.33 19.08
CA GLY A 166 9.55 -0.98 19.56
C GLY A 166 10.95 -0.97 20.14
N GLY A 167 11.79 -0.03 19.70
CA GLY A 167 13.01 0.27 20.43
C GLY A 167 12.61 0.67 21.84
N THR A 168 12.77 -0.24 22.79
CA THR A 168 12.81 0.11 24.21
C THR A 168 13.89 1.17 24.33
N ARG A 169 13.47 2.39 24.65
CA ARG A 169 14.36 3.39 25.24
C ARG A 169 15.11 2.68 26.37
N GLN A 170 16.41 2.49 26.21
CA GLN A 170 17.34 2.48 27.30
C GLN A 170 18.02 3.85 27.33
#